data_AF-A0A7G2CHD3-F1
#
_entry.id   AF-A0A7G2CHD3-F1
#
_cell.length_a   1.000
_cell.length_b   1.000
_cell.length_c   1.000
_cell.angle_alpha   90.00
_cell.angle_beta   90.00
_cell.angle_gamma   90.00
#
_symmetry.space_group_name_H-M   'P 1'
#
loop_
_entity.id
_entity.type
_entity.pdbx_description
1 polymer ?
#
loop_
_entity_poly.entity_id
_entity_poly.type
_entity_poly.pdbx_seq_one_letter_code
_entity_poly.pdbx_strand_id
1 'polypeptide(L)'
;MFSSDVEASKFVGAKLKSVSGVRGIIKSVLKGKNGLVRATFEDKIFPSDIVFIRAWKSVEPPEYCAMQRNLLDPTWVGMKTMRELRWERGITLTENKDSEYKDIKRRHRAEAEGEDKSGRVMLSRNTRMQLPFEMKEGVHPD
;
A
#
# COMPACT_ATOMS: atom_id res chain seq x y z
N MET A 1 -2.50 -7.30 -7.42
CA MET A 1 -2.86 -5.92 -7.81
C MET A 1 -3.76 -5.93 -9.05
N PHE A 2 -3.34 -6.59 -10.14
CA PHE A 2 -4.16 -6.83 -11.32
C PHE A 2 -4.57 -8.29 -11.40
N SER A 3 -5.64 -8.56 -12.14
CA SER A 3 -6.18 -9.90 -12.40
C SER A 3 -5.69 -10.50 -13.71
N SER A 4 -5.35 -9.66 -14.71
CA SER A 4 -4.97 -10.09 -16.05
C SER A 4 -3.84 -9.24 -16.66
N ASP A 5 -3.14 -9.81 -17.63
CA ASP A 5 -2.06 -9.12 -18.37
C ASP A 5 -2.60 -7.92 -19.16
N VAL A 6 -3.83 -8.01 -19.67
CA VAL A 6 -4.50 -6.93 -20.42
C VAL A 6 -4.83 -5.76 -19.49
N GLU A 7 -5.30 -6.04 -18.28
CA GLU A 7 -5.54 -5.03 -17.26
C GLU A 7 -4.23 -4.34 -16.87
N ALA A 8 -3.20 -5.12 -16.52
CA ALA A 8 -1.89 -4.61 -16.16
C ALA A 8 -1.25 -3.76 -17.28
N SER A 9 -1.50 -4.11 -18.55
CA SER A 9 -0.95 -3.39 -19.71
C SER A 9 -1.47 -1.96 -19.80
N LYS A 10 -2.70 -1.70 -19.35
CA LYS A 10 -3.27 -0.34 -19.31
C LYS A 10 -2.57 0.57 -18.30
N PHE A 11 -1.91 -0.02 -17.29
CA PHE A 11 -1.24 0.70 -16.22
C PHE A 11 0.29 0.73 -16.37
N VAL A 12 0.83 0.36 -17.53
CA VAL A 12 2.26 0.56 -17.82
C VAL A 12 2.57 2.06 -17.81
N GLY A 13 3.62 2.45 -17.09
CA GLY A 13 3.96 3.85 -16.85
C GLY A 13 3.23 4.50 -15.67
N ALA A 14 2.30 3.79 -15.01
CA ALA A 14 1.62 4.33 -13.83
C ALA A 14 2.59 4.54 -12.66
N LYS A 15 2.35 5.61 -11.90
CA LYS A 15 3.09 5.96 -10.67
C LYS A 15 2.63 5.09 -9.51
N LEU A 16 3.58 4.48 -8.83
CA LEU A 16 3.40 3.66 -7.63
C LEU A 16 3.91 4.42 -6.39
N LYS A 17 3.33 4.08 -5.23
CA LYS A 17 3.89 4.46 -3.93
C LYS A 17 3.78 3.27 -2.98
N SER A 18 4.80 3.03 -2.16
CA SER A 18 4.71 2.09 -1.04
C SER A 18 4.17 2.79 0.22
N VAL A 19 3.69 2.01 1.19
CA VAL A 19 3.30 2.54 2.52
C VAL A 19 4.47 3.22 3.22
N SER A 20 5.70 2.74 3.00
CA SER A 20 6.95 3.34 3.47
C SER A 20 7.34 4.63 2.73
N GLY A 21 6.58 5.05 1.70
CA GLY A 21 6.74 6.34 1.03
C GLY A 21 7.61 6.33 -0.22
N VAL A 22 8.25 5.20 -0.54
CA VAL A 22 9.11 5.04 -1.73
C VAL A 22 8.27 5.14 -3.00
N ARG A 23 8.69 5.98 -3.94
CA ARG A 23 7.99 6.15 -5.23
C ARG A 23 8.51 5.12 -6.23
N GLY A 24 7.64 4.73 -7.15
CA GLY A 24 8.00 3.81 -8.23
C GLY A 24 7.17 4.01 -9.48
N ILE A 25 7.51 3.25 -10.53
CA ILE A 25 6.82 3.28 -11.83
C ILE A 25 6.71 1.85 -12.35
N ILE A 26 5.55 1.48 -12.91
CA ILE A 26 5.38 0.21 -13.64
C ILE A 26 6.11 0.30 -14.99
N LYS A 27 7.06 -0.60 -15.23
CA LYS A 27 7.85 -0.63 -16.47
C LYS A 27 7.29 -1.57 -17.52
N SER A 28 6.84 -2.76 -17.12
CA SER A 28 6.37 -3.77 -18.08
C SER A 28 5.52 -4.83 -17.40
N VAL A 29 4.68 -5.49 -18.18
CA VAL A 29 3.90 -6.66 -17.75
C VAL A 29 4.68 -7.95 -18.05
N LEU A 30 4.61 -8.91 -17.15
CA LEU A 30 5.16 -10.25 -17.36
C LEU A 30 4.14 -11.10 -18.10
N LYS A 31 4.42 -11.44 -19.37
CA LYS A 31 3.52 -12.23 -20.21
C LYS A 31 3.27 -13.62 -19.62
N GLY A 32 2.01 -14.04 -19.59
CA GLY A 32 1.60 -15.37 -19.13
C GLY A 32 1.61 -15.53 -17.60
N LYS A 33 1.68 -14.43 -16.86
CA LYS A 33 1.71 -14.43 -15.38
C LYS A 33 0.56 -13.63 -14.78
N ASN A 34 -0.65 -13.78 -15.29
CA ASN A 34 -1.91 -13.29 -14.69
C ASN A 34 -1.84 -11.90 -14.04
N GLY A 35 -1.31 -10.90 -14.75
CA GLY A 35 -1.25 -9.51 -14.26
C GLY A 35 -0.05 -9.17 -13.37
N LEU A 36 0.97 -10.03 -13.30
CA LEU A 36 2.24 -9.68 -12.66
C LEU A 36 2.96 -8.58 -13.47
N VAL A 37 3.51 -7.62 -12.74
CA VAL A 37 4.21 -6.46 -13.32
C VAL A 37 5.62 -6.31 -12.78
N ARG A 38 6.50 -5.80 -13.63
CA ARG A 38 7.82 -5.30 -13.23
C ARG A 38 7.71 -3.80 -12.98
N ALA A 39 8.10 -3.39 -11.79
CA ALA A 39 8.18 -1.99 -11.39
C ALA A 39 9.61 -1.61 -10.97
N THR A 40 9.95 -0.34 -11.13
CA THR A 40 11.20 0.25 -10.65
C THR A 40 10.88 1.24 -9.54
N PHE A 41 11.63 1.20 -8.45
CA PHE A 41 11.47 2.07 -7.29
C PHE A 41 12.73 2.91 -7.07
N GLU A 42 12.58 4.01 -6.34
CA GLU A 42 13.69 4.92 -5.99
C GLU A 42 14.70 4.27 -5.04
N ASP A 43 14.20 3.42 -4.14
CA ASP A 43 14.99 2.67 -3.17
C ASP A 43 14.48 1.23 -3.07
N LYS A 44 15.24 0.37 -2.40
CA LYS A 44 14.89 -1.01 -2.12
C LYS A 44 13.68 -1.06 -1.17
N ILE A 45 12.57 -1.58 -1.67
CA ILE A 45 11.39 -1.87 -0.87
C ILE A 45 11.57 -3.16 -0.06
N PHE A 46 10.87 -3.27 1.07
CA PHE A 46 10.85 -4.49 1.87
C PHE A 46 9.69 -5.41 1.45
N PRO A 47 9.81 -6.75 1.62
CA PRO A 47 8.72 -7.68 1.33
C PRO A 47 7.45 -7.43 2.17
N SER A 48 7.59 -6.79 3.33
CA SER A 48 6.48 -6.39 4.20
C SER A 48 5.74 -5.13 3.71
N ASP A 49 6.29 -4.39 2.75
CA ASP A 49 5.66 -3.18 2.23
C ASP A 49 4.45 -3.51 1.36
N ILE A 50 3.39 -2.73 1.52
CA ILE A 50 2.24 -2.74 0.62
C ILE A 50 2.47 -1.66 -0.44
N VAL A 51 2.38 -2.05 -1.72
CA VAL A 51 2.49 -1.15 -2.87
C VAL A 51 1.11 -0.88 -3.43
N PHE A 52 0.80 0.38 -3.72
CA PHE A 52 -0.48 0.79 -4.26
C PHE A 52 -0.34 1.86 -5.36
N ILE A 53 -1.38 1.96 -6.20
CA ILE A 53 -1.56 3.01 -7.20
C ILE A 53 -2.67 3.92 -6.69
N ARG A 54 -2.46 5.23 -6.76
CA ARG A 54 -3.54 6.20 -6.57
C ARG A 54 -4.22 6.44 -7.91
N ALA A 55 -5.50 6.15 -7.99
CA ALA A 55 -6.32 6.37 -9.16
C ALA A 55 -7.57 7.17 -8.79
N TRP A 56 -8.16 7.84 -9.77
CA TRP A 56 -9.41 8.58 -9.62
C TRP A 56 -10.49 7.87 -10.42
N LYS A 57 -11.64 7.63 -9.78
CA LYS A 57 -12.82 7.08 -10.44
C LYS A 57 -13.93 8.13 -10.41
N SER A 58 -14.44 8.47 -11.60
CA SER A 58 -15.64 9.31 -11.70
C SER A 58 -16.85 8.55 -11.16
N VAL A 59 -17.63 9.24 -10.33
CA VAL A 59 -18.89 8.74 -9.76
C VAL A 59 -19.99 9.71 -10.15
N GLU A 60 -21.03 9.19 -10.80
CA GLU A 60 -22.20 9.98 -11.18
C GLU A 60 -23.18 10.03 -10.00
N PRO A 61 -23.67 11.21 -9.60
CA PRO A 61 -24.64 11.32 -8.53
C PRO A 61 -25.99 10.74 -8.99
N PRO A 62 -26.72 10.02 -8.12
CA PRO A 62 -28.06 9.58 -8.44
C PRO A 62 -29.00 10.78 -8.55
N GLU A 63 -29.77 10.84 -9.63
CA GLU A 63 -30.79 11.87 -9.82
C GLU A 63 -32.02 11.53 -8.97
N TYR A 64 -32.28 12.34 -7.95
CA TYR A 64 -33.45 12.19 -7.10
C TYR A 64 -33.98 13.57 -6.69
N CYS A 65 -35.27 13.80 -6.93
CA CYS A 65 -35.97 15.00 -6.50
C CYS A 65 -37.31 14.60 -5.88
N ALA A 66 -37.54 14.97 -4.62
CA ALA A 66 -38.81 14.82 -3.94
C ALA A 66 -39.31 16.20 -3.48
N MET A 67 -40.61 16.43 -3.66
CA MET A 67 -41.26 17.64 -3.19
C MET A 67 -41.93 17.38 -1.84
N GLN A 68 -41.67 18.22 -0.86
CA GLN A 68 -42.28 18.17 0.46
C GLN A 68 -43.72 18.66 0.35
N ARG A 69 -44.69 17.79 0.66
CA ARG A 69 -46.12 18.07 0.51
C ARG A 69 -46.89 18.08 1.83
N ASN A 70 -46.23 18.40 2.93
CA ASN A 70 -46.81 18.32 4.28
C ASN A 70 -48.14 19.07 4.45
N LEU A 71 -48.37 20.16 3.70
CA LEU A 71 -49.63 20.92 3.73
C LEU A 71 -50.78 20.25 2.97
N LEU A 72 -50.45 19.48 1.92
CA LEU A 72 -51.42 18.77 1.09
C LEU A 72 -51.73 17.37 1.64
N ASP A 73 -50.72 16.71 2.20
CA ASP A 73 -50.80 15.40 2.80
C ASP A 73 -50.02 15.39 4.13
N PRO A 74 -50.73 15.40 5.28
CA PRO A 74 -50.10 15.37 6.59
C PRO A 74 -49.43 14.02 6.90
N THR A 75 -49.68 12.97 6.10
CA THR A 75 -49.09 11.63 6.26
C THR A 75 -47.87 11.39 5.36
N TRP A 76 -47.44 12.40 4.60
CA TRP A 76 -46.30 12.26 3.70
C TRP A 76 -45.01 11.92 4.46
N VAL A 77 -44.35 10.84 4.04
CA VAL A 77 -43.05 10.41 4.56
C VAL A 77 -42.04 10.42 3.40
N GLY A 78 -40.92 11.10 3.61
CA GLY A 78 -39.81 11.15 2.66
C GLY A 78 -39.02 9.83 2.58
N MET A 79 -37.90 9.87 1.87
CA MET A 79 -36.98 8.73 1.81
C MET A 79 -36.39 8.44 3.20
N LYS A 80 -36.51 7.19 3.64
CA LYS A 80 -35.94 6.73 4.92
C LYS A 80 -34.41 6.79 4.88
N THR A 81 -33.82 7.05 6.03
CA THR A 81 -32.36 7.01 6.17
C THR A 81 -31.84 5.57 6.07
N MET A 82 -30.57 5.42 5.70
CA MET A 82 -29.91 4.11 5.66
C MET A 82 -29.96 3.38 7.01
N ARG A 83 -29.98 4.11 8.13
CA ARG A 83 -30.06 3.54 9.48
C ARG A 83 -31.44 2.93 9.75
N GLU A 84 -32.51 3.65 9.46
CA GLU A 84 -33.89 3.18 9.66
C GLU A 84 -34.16 1.95 8.80
N LEU A 85 -33.78 1.99 7.53
CA LEU A 85 -33.92 0.85 6.61
C LEU A 85 -33.19 -0.40 7.11
N ARG A 86 -32.00 -0.23 7.71
CA ARG A 86 -31.23 -1.34 8.28
C ARG A 86 -31.89 -1.89 9.54
N TRP A 87 -32.39 -1.03 10.41
CA TRP A 87 -33.09 -1.44 11.63
C TRP A 87 -34.35 -2.24 11.32
N GLU A 88 -35.19 -1.71 10.42
CA GLU A 88 -36.44 -2.37 10.00
C GLU A 88 -36.20 -3.73 9.33
N ARG A 89 -35.12 -3.84 8.55
CA ARG A 89 -34.75 -5.08 7.86
C ARG A 89 -33.85 -6.00 8.72
N GLY A 90 -33.49 -5.60 9.94
CA GLY A 90 -32.57 -6.35 10.80
C GLY A 90 -31.17 -6.56 10.21
N ILE A 91 -30.70 -5.64 9.35
CA ILE A 91 -29.41 -5.76 8.66
C ILE A 91 -28.31 -5.11 9.52
N THR A 92 -27.31 -5.89 9.91
CA THR A 92 -26.13 -5.39 10.64
C THR A 92 -25.14 -4.68 9.71
N LEU A 93 -24.36 -3.73 10.26
CA LEU A 93 -23.27 -3.09 9.52
C LEU A 93 -22.15 -4.11 9.31
N THR A 94 -21.77 -4.37 8.07
CA THR A 94 -20.60 -5.18 7.74
C THR A 94 -19.33 -4.37 7.98
N GLU A 95 -18.56 -4.74 8.99
CA GLU A 95 -17.28 -4.11 9.32
C GLU A 95 -16.12 -4.95 8.81
N ASN A 96 -15.11 -4.28 8.23
CA ASN A 96 -13.87 -4.94 7.84
C ASN A 96 -12.86 -4.85 9.00
N LYS A 97 -12.54 -6.00 9.62
CA LYS A 97 -11.61 -6.12 10.75
C LYS A 97 -10.19 -5.62 10.44
N ASP A 98 -9.80 -5.58 9.17
CA ASP A 98 -8.49 -5.07 8.73
C ASP A 98 -8.47 -3.56 8.59
N SER A 99 -9.64 -2.92 8.48
CA SER A 99 -9.78 -1.46 8.41
C SER A 99 -9.90 -0.80 9.78
N GLU A 100 -10.18 -1.59 10.82
CA GLU A 100 -10.23 -1.13 12.20
C GLU A 100 -8.83 -0.74 12.70
N TYR A 101 -8.68 0.49 13.19
CA TYR A 101 -7.42 0.96 13.77
C TYR A 101 -7.09 0.20 15.05
N LYS A 102 -5.83 -0.24 15.16
CA LYS A 102 -5.31 -1.02 16.30
C LYS A 102 -4.00 -0.43 16.77
N ASP A 103 -3.71 -0.60 18.05
CA ASP A 103 -2.44 -0.16 18.63
C ASP A 103 -1.25 -0.93 18.04
N ILE A 104 -0.25 -0.19 17.55
CA ILE A 104 0.94 -0.75 16.90
C ILE A 104 2.11 -0.72 17.88
N LYS A 105 2.44 -1.86 18.48
CA LYS A 105 3.67 -2.02 19.29
C LYS A 105 4.85 -2.36 18.39
N ARG A 106 5.72 -1.38 18.11
CA ARG A 106 6.92 -1.56 17.27
C ARG A 106 8.09 -2.06 18.11
N ARG A 107 8.84 -3.04 17.61
CA ARG A 107 10.11 -3.48 18.20
C ARG A 107 11.22 -2.48 17.85
N HIS A 108 12.21 -2.32 18.73
CA HIS A 108 13.39 -1.53 18.41
C HIS A 108 14.16 -2.19 17.25
N ARG A 109 14.54 -1.41 16.23
CA ARG A 109 15.10 -1.96 14.97
C ARG A 109 16.42 -2.70 15.20
N ALA A 110 17.27 -2.20 16.10
CA ALA A 110 18.56 -2.81 16.40
C ALA A 110 18.43 -4.20 17.05
N GLU A 111 17.38 -4.39 17.87
CA GLU A 111 17.13 -5.68 18.55
C GLU A 111 16.63 -6.76 17.57
N ALA A 112 15.86 -6.36 16.55
CA ALA A 112 15.28 -7.27 15.57
C ALA A 112 16.30 -7.77 14.53
N GLU A 113 17.33 -6.99 14.23
CA GLU A 113 18.38 -7.35 13.25
C GLU A 113 19.57 -8.08 13.91
N GLY A 114 19.55 -8.23 15.25
CA GLY A 114 20.72 -8.64 16.04
C GLY A 114 21.73 -7.49 16.08
N GLU A 115 22.14 -7.09 17.27
CA GLU A 115 23.03 -5.94 17.52
C GLU A 115 24.33 -5.98 16.68
N ASP A 116 24.72 -7.16 16.18
CA ASP A 116 25.95 -7.38 15.42
C ASP A 116 25.89 -7.06 13.90
N LYS A 117 24.71 -6.85 13.30
CA LYS A 117 24.57 -6.82 11.82
C LYS A 117 24.36 -5.44 11.21
N SER A 118 23.88 -4.45 11.96
CA SER A 118 23.55 -3.14 11.41
C SER A 118 24.77 -2.20 11.28
N GLY A 119 25.88 -2.50 11.96
CA GLY A 119 27.03 -1.59 12.05
C GLY A 119 28.28 -1.98 11.27
N ARG A 120 28.44 -3.23 10.82
CA ARG A 120 29.69 -3.65 10.18
C ARG A 120 29.63 -3.50 8.66
N VAL A 121 30.28 -2.46 8.14
CA VAL A 121 30.46 -2.28 6.69
C VAL A 121 31.33 -3.42 6.16
N MET A 122 30.70 -4.37 5.47
CA MET A 122 31.38 -5.51 4.87
C MET A 122 32.00 -5.09 3.54
N LEU A 123 33.32 -4.88 3.52
CA LEU A 123 34.07 -4.66 2.28
C LEU A 123 34.28 -5.98 1.53
N SER A 124 34.18 -5.93 0.19
CA SER A 124 34.54 -7.09 -0.63
C SER A 124 36.03 -7.42 -0.46
N ARG A 125 36.38 -8.70 -0.62
CA ARG A 125 37.78 -9.15 -0.52
C ARG A 125 38.69 -8.43 -1.52
N ASN A 126 38.21 -8.21 -2.74
CA ASN A 126 38.97 -7.53 -3.79
C ASN A 126 39.25 -6.06 -3.43
N THR A 127 38.24 -5.35 -2.93
CA THR A 127 38.42 -3.96 -2.46
C THR A 127 39.41 -3.89 -1.31
N ARG A 128 39.34 -4.82 -0.33
CA ARG A 128 40.31 -4.85 0.79
C ARG A 128 41.75 -5.02 0.32
N MET A 129 41.98 -5.85 -0.70
CA MET A 129 43.33 -6.10 -1.23
C MET A 129 43.91 -4.88 -1.96
N GLN A 130 43.07 -4.10 -2.64
CA GLN A 130 43.47 -2.92 -3.43
C GLN A 130 43.59 -1.63 -2.59
N LEU A 131 43.17 -1.65 -1.32
CA LEU A 131 43.31 -0.48 -0.46
C LEU A 131 44.79 -0.06 -0.31
N PRO A 132 45.05 1.25 -0.21
CA PRO A 132 46.36 1.75 0.24
C PRO A 132 46.74 1.08 1.57
N PHE A 133 48.04 0.90 1.79
CA PHE A 133 48.57 0.20 2.98
C PHE A 133 48.02 0.76 4.30
N GLU A 134 47.90 2.09 4.41
CA GLU A 134 47.37 2.79 5.59
C GLU A 134 45.91 2.48 5.91
N MET A 135 45.11 2.08 4.90
CA MET A 135 43.67 1.80 5.05
C MET A 135 43.36 0.30 5.16
N LYS A 136 44.35 -0.57 5.03
CA LYS A 136 44.16 -2.00 5.30
C LYS A 136 44.01 -2.16 6.80
N GLU A 137 42.87 -2.68 7.24
CA GLU A 137 42.68 -3.10 8.63
C GLU A 137 43.87 -3.98 9.01
N GLY A 138 44.71 -3.49 9.93
CA GLY A 138 45.89 -4.20 10.37
C GLY A 138 45.46 -5.50 10.99
N VAL A 139 45.83 -6.62 10.37
CA VAL A 139 46.04 -7.85 11.13
C VAL A 139 47.25 -7.54 11.99
N HIS A 140 47.05 -6.94 13.17
CA HIS A 140 48.09 -6.85 14.18
C HIS A 140 48.45 -8.29 14.55
N PRO A 141 49.67 -8.75 14.29
CA PRO A 141 50.15 -9.98 14.90
C PRO A 141 50.44 -9.66 16.38
N ASP A 142 49.74 -10.35 17.27
CA ASP A 142 50.16 -10.51 18.67
C ASP A 142 51.51 -11.25 18.73
#